data_AF-A0A101XM32-F1
#
_entry.id   AF-A0A101XM32-F1
#
_cell.length_a   1.000
_cell.length_b   1.000
_cell.length_c   1.000
_cell.angle_alpha   90.00
_cell.angle_beta   90.00
_cell.angle_gamma   90.00
#
_symmetry.space_group_name_H-M   'P 1'
#
loop_
_entity.id
_entity.type
_entity.pdbx_description
1 polymer ?
#
loop_
_entity_poly.entity_id
_entity_poly.type
_entity_poly.pdbx_seq_one_letter_code
_entity_poly.pdbx_strand_id
1 'polypeptide(L)'
;MTIITISIFLTLIRTKHTVTVTKVVTWQYGTATPIRHVVIIILENHAFDNIYGTYPFGVPPIINNITLSLVRPVGLNLSIMINGVKPYYANSVILIDPWEGYMNYHVDWDRGAMDGFVKGSGRQSMVYLSYEQVPLLWDYAEEYVLAENFFSPDLATTTPNRISYLVGYPVPAFGSSGSGCIVTFK
;
A
#
# COMPACT_ATOMS: atom_id res chain seq x y z
N MET A 1 -16.38 92.25 -14.83
CA MET A 1 -16.30 90.92 -14.18
C MET A 1 -15.23 90.13 -14.91
N THR A 2 -13.99 90.16 -14.41
CA THR A 2 -12.82 89.58 -15.07
C THR A 2 -12.61 88.15 -14.58
N ILE A 3 -12.70 87.18 -15.49
CA ILE A 3 -12.42 85.77 -15.21
C ILE A 3 -10.90 85.59 -15.26
N ILE A 4 -10.31 85.17 -14.15
CA ILE A 4 -8.90 84.78 -14.06
C ILE A 4 -8.84 83.27 -14.27
N THR A 5 -8.24 82.83 -15.37
CA THR A 5 -7.92 81.42 -15.61
C THR A 5 -6.59 81.08 -14.95
N ILE A 6 -6.61 80.08 -14.07
CA ILE A 6 -5.40 79.50 -13.48
C ILE A 6 -5.11 78.19 -14.23
N SER A 7 -3.99 78.13 -14.94
CA SER A 7 -3.48 76.90 -15.54
C SER A 7 -2.55 76.20 -14.56
N ILE A 8 -2.93 74.99 -14.13
CA ILE A 8 -2.09 74.11 -13.30
C ILE A 8 -1.34 73.18 -14.26
N PHE A 9 -0.01 73.25 -14.26
CA PHE A 9 0.85 72.26 -14.93
C PHE A 9 1.20 71.15 -13.94
N LEU A 10 0.72 69.93 -14.19
CA LEU A 10 1.15 68.73 -13.49
C LEU A 10 2.35 68.13 -14.23
N THR A 11 3.55 68.24 -13.66
CA THR A 11 4.75 67.55 -14.14
C THR A 11 4.82 66.13 -13.57
N LEU A 12 4.57 65.14 -14.43
CA LEU A 12 4.72 63.72 -14.12
C LEU A 12 6.20 63.33 -14.18
N ILE A 13 6.83 63.16 -13.01
CA ILE A 13 8.20 62.62 -12.91
C ILE A 13 8.12 61.10 -13.09
N ARG A 14 8.48 60.58 -14.27
CA ARG A 14 8.67 59.14 -14.49
C ARG A 14 10.06 58.74 -13.99
N THR A 15 10.15 58.18 -12.78
CA THR A 15 11.36 57.48 -12.34
C THR A 15 11.49 56.16 -13.11
N LYS A 16 12.56 56.01 -13.89
CA LYS A 16 12.91 54.72 -14.50
C LYS A 16 13.55 53.85 -13.42
N HIS A 17 12.76 53.00 -12.76
CA HIS A 17 13.31 51.96 -11.91
C HIS A 17 13.80 50.80 -12.79
N THR A 18 15.11 50.74 -13.02
CA THR A 18 15.77 49.55 -13.56
C THR A 18 15.88 48.52 -12.45
N VAL A 19 15.01 47.50 -12.49
CA VAL A 19 15.13 46.32 -11.62
C VAL A 19 16.16 45.38 -12.25
N THR A 20 17.36 45.33 -11.67
CA THR A 20 18.39 44.36 -12.06
C THR A 20 18.08 43.04 -11.36
N VAL A 21 17.53 42.06 -12.08
CA VAL A 21 17.37 40.69 -11.58
C VAL A 21 18.74 40.03 -11.54
N THR A 22 19.40 40.05 -10.39
CA THR A 22 20.78 39.57 -10.21
C THR A 22 20.88 38.06 -9.97
N LYS A 23 19.76 37.36 -9.78
CA LYS A 23 19.76 35.91 -9.57
C LYS A 23 18.45 35.27 -10.01
N VAL A 24 18.49 34.53 -11.12
CA VAL A 24 17.49 33.50 -11.39
C VAL A 24 17.93 32.28 -10.57
N VAL A 25 17.29 32.04 -9.43
CA VAL A 25 17.49 30.79 -8.69
C VAL A 25 16.76 29.70 -9.46
N THR A 26 17.48 28.99 -10.31
CA THR A 26 17.01 27.72 -10.87
C THR A 26 17.03 26.70 -9.74
N TRP A 27 15.86 26.38 -9.18
CA TRP A 27 15.70 25.18 -8.36
C TRP A 27 16.01 23.98 -9.25
N GLN A 28 17.23 23.45 -9.13
CA GLN A 28 17.54 22.15 -9.69
C GLN A 28 16.83 21.14 -8.78
N TYR A 29 15.64 20.70 -9.19
CA TYR A 29 14.93 19.61 -8.51
C TYR A 29 15.74 18.32 -8.72
N GLY A 30 16.77 18.13 -7.89
CA GLY A 30 17.54 16.91 -7.80
C GLY A 30 16.85 15.94 -6.85
N THR A 31 16.76 14.68 -7.24
CA THR A 31 16.33 13.60 -6.35
C THR A 31 17.52 13.08 -5.54
N ALA A 32 17.30 12.63 -4.31
CA ALA A 32 18.37 12.06 -3.47
C ALA A 32 18.92 10.74 -4.02
N THR A 33 18.11 10.02 -4.81
CA THR A 33 18.50 8.81 -5.53
C THR A 33 18.35 9.04 -7.04
N PRO A 34 18.86 8.13 -7.90
CA PRO A 34 18.59 8.18 -9.34
C PRO A 34 17.10 8.06 -9.73
N ILE A 35 16.22 7.66 -8.80
CA ILE A 35 14.78 7.47 -9.04
C ILE A 35 14.11 8.85 -9.17
N ARG A 36 13.53 9.13 -10.34
CA ARG A 36 12.83 10.40 -10.64
C ARG A 36 11.31 10.32 -10.59
N HIS A 37 10.76 9.13 -10.75
CA HIS A 37 9.33 8.88 -10.78
C HIS A 37 9.02 7.66 -9.92
N VAL A 38 8.01 7.80 -9.06
CA VAL A 38 7.51 6.72 -8.23
C VAL A 38 6.05 6.53 -8.61
N VAL A 39 5.72 5.31 -9.05
CA VAL A 39 4.35 4.88 -9.30
C VAL A 39 3.98 3.89 -8.22
N ILE A 40 2.93 4.19 -7.46
CA ILE A 40 2.44 3.34 -6.39
C ILE A 40 1.15 2.68 -6.87
N ILE A 41 1.20 1.36 -7.05
CA ILE A 41 0.03 0.54 -7.39
C ILE A 41 -0.45 -0.13 -6.11
N ILE A 42 -1.66 0.19 -5.66
CA ILE A 42 -2.23 -0.34 -4.43
C ILE A 42 -3.35 -1.32 -4.79
N LEU A 43 -3.05 -2.61 -4.65
CA LEU A 43 -4.02 -3.70 -4.79
C LEU A 43 -5.00 -3.73 -3.59
N GLU A 44 -5.97 -4.62 -3.64
CA GLU A 44 -7.05 -4.68 -2.64
C GLU A 44 -7.28 -6.11 -2.15
N ASN A 45 -7.56 -6.25 -0.86
CA ASN A 45 -8.15 -7.44 -0.23
C ASN A 45 -7.40 -8.79 -0.37
N HIS A 46 -6.08 -8.77 -0.51
CA HIS A 46 -5.25 -9.98 -0.48
C HIS A 46 -4.12 -9.89 0.54
N ALA A 47 -4.00 -10.88 1.43
CA ALA A 47 -2.89 -11.03 2.35
C ALA A 47 -1.66 -11.61 1.66
N PHE A 48 -0.47 -11.43 2.26
CA PHE A 48 0.78 -11.97 1.72
C PHE A 48 0.71 -13.49 1.53
N ASP A 49 0.31 -14.23 2.56
CA ASP A 49 0.19 -15.71 2.50
C ASP A 49 -0.85 -16.19 1.48
N ASN A 50 -1.84 -15.36 1.16
CA ASN A 50 -2.81 -15.69 0.13
C ASN A 50 -2.20 -15.68 -1.28
N ILE A 51 -1.30 -14.75 -1.59
CA ILE A 51 -0.67 -14.64 -2.93
C ILE A 51 0.66 -15.40 -3.00
N TYR A 52 1.49 -15.28 -1.96
CA TYR A 52 2.89 -15.70 -1.94
C TYR A 52 3.18 -16.80 -0.91
N GLY A 53 2.16 -17.32 -0.21
CA GLY A 53 2.38 -18.35 0.82
C GLY A 53 3.05 -19.63 0.30
N THR A 54 2.86 -19.98 -0.97
CA THR A 54 3.53 -21.13 -1.59
C THR A 54 4.70 -20.74 -2.51
N TYR A 55 5.03 -19.45 -2.60
CA TYR A 55 6.16 -18.97 -3.38
C TYR A 55 7.49 -19.44 -2.75
N PRO A 56 8.50 -19.80 -3.55
CA PRO A 56 8.49 -19.89 -5.00
C PRO A 56 8.08 -21.28 -5.51
N PHE A 57 7.69 -22.22 -4.65
CA PHE A 57 7.46 -23.62 -5.04
C PHE A 57 6.22 -23.82 -5.93
N GLY A 58 5.12 -23.12 -5.63
CA GLY A 58 3.87 -23.22 -6.39
C GLY A 58 3.10 -24.52 -6.22
N VAL A 59 1.86 -24.49 -6.70
CA VAL A 59 0.96 -25.63 -6.88
C VAL A 59 0.34 -25.53 -8.29
N PRO A 60 0.53 -26.54 -9.17
CA PRO A 60 1.44 -27.68 -9.01
C PRO A 60 2.90 -27.24 -8.84
N PRO A 61 3.81 -28.09 -8.33
CA PRO A 61 5.18 -27.68 -8.07
C PRO A 61 5.93 -27.23 -9.35
N ILE A 62 6.60 -26.09 -9.28
CA ILE A 62 7.45 -25.58 -10.36
C ILE A 62 8.71 -26.43 -10.46
N ILE A 63 8.97 -26.97 -11.66
CA ILE A 63 10.16 -27.77 -11.97
C ILE A 63 11.29 -26.84 -12.40
N ASN A 64 12.53 -27.10 -11.96
CA ASN A 64 13.73 -26.31 -12.28
C ASN A 64 13.64 -24.83 -11.86
N ASN A 65 13.03 -24.58 -10.70
CA ASN A 65 12.87 -23.25 -10.17
C ASN A 65 14.24 -22.57 -9.89
N ILE A 66 14.57 -21.56 -10.67
CA ILE A 66 15.82 -20.78 -10.57
C ILE A 66 15.85 -19.90 -9.30
N THR A 67 14.69 -19.46 -8.82
CA THR A 67 14.50 -18.57 -7.66
C THR A 67 14.97 -19.21 -6.35
N LEU A 68 14.90 -20.55 -6.26
CA LEU A 68 15.42 -21.30 -5.10
C LEU A 68 16.92 -21.14 -4.88
N SER A 69 17.67 -20.66 -5.88
CA SER A 69 19.10 -20.37 -5.75
C SER A 69 19.39 -18.98 -5.15
N LEU A 70 18.37 -18.11 -5.03
CA LEU A 70 18.53 -16.72 -4.62
C LEU A 70 17.99 -16.46 -3.20
N VAL A 71 16.77 -16.93 -2.91
CA VAL A 71 16.11 -16.75 -1.59
C VAL A 71 15.21 -17.95 -1.29
N ARG A 72 15.18 -18.38 -0.02
CA ARG A 72 14.20 -19.34 0.48
C ARG A 72 13.29 -18.64 1.49
N PRO A 73 12.16 -18.04 1.05
CA PRO A 73 11.22 -17.41 1.98
C PRO A 73 10.61 -18.47 2.92
N VAL A 74 10.21 -18.04 4.11
CA VAL A 74 9.46 -18.89 5.04
C VAL A 74 8.03 -19.00 4.51
N GLY A 75 7.78 -20.06 3.76
CA GLY A 75 6.46 -20.31 3.17
C GLY A 75 5.39 -20.71 4.21
N LEU A 76 4.15 -20.67 3.75
CA LEU A 76 2.95 -21.05 4.49
C LEU A 76 3.05 -22.49 5.02
N ASN A 77 2.79 -22.67 6.31
CA ASN A 77 2.74 -23.99 6.92
C ASN A 77 1.45 -24.73 6.54
N LEU A 78 1.49 -25.50 5.45
CA LEU A 78 0.35 -26.28 4.94
C LEU A 78 -0.09 -27.43 5.88
N SER A 79 0.67 -27.71 6.95
CA SER A 79 0.31 -28.76 7.92
C SER A 79 -0.59 -28.24 9.04
N ILE A 80 -0.71 -26.92 9.21
CA ILE A 80 -1.52 -26.33 10.28
C ILE A 80 -3.01 -26.61 10.06
N MET A 81 -3.75 -26.71 11.16
CA MET A 81 -5.19 -26.82 11.15
C MET A 81 -5.77 -25.80 12.12
N ILE A 82 -6.53 -24.84 11.59
CA ILE A 82 -7.20 -23.80 12.35
C ILE A 82 -8.69 -24.11 12.35
N ASN A 83 -9.28 -24.36 13.52
CA ASN A 83 -10.71 -24.70 13.67
C ASN A 83 -11.19 -25.77 12.66
N GLY A 84 -10.38 -26.81 12.43
CA GLY A 84 -10.71 -27.92 11.53
C GLY A 84 -10.49 -27.65 10.03
N VAL A 85 -9.87 -26.53 9.67
CA VAL A 85 -9.57 -26.15 8.28
C VAL A 85 -8.07 -26.04 8.09
N LYS A 86 -7.55 -26.73 7.07
CA LYS A 86 -6.17 -26.55 6.59
C LYS A 86 -6.14 -25.46 5.52
N PRO A 87 -5.03 -24.73 5.34
CA PRO A 87 -4.84 -23.94 4.14
C PRO A 87 -5.03 -24.80 2.89
N TYR A 88 -5.72 -24.27 1.88
CA TYR A 88 -6.03 -25.02 0.67
C TYR A 88 -5.87 -24.19 -0.60
N TYR A 89 -5.45 -24.85 -1.67
CA TYR A 89 -5.27 -24.24 -2.98
C TYR A 89 -6.61 -23.83 -3.57
N ALA A 90 -6.72 -22.60 -4.08
CA ALA A 90 -7.94 -22.08 -4.68
C ALA A 90 -8.40 -22.90 -5.90
N ASN A 91 -7.46 -23.32 -6.75
CA ASN A 91 -7.73 -23.97 -8.04
C ASN A 91 -8.80 -23.25 -8.89
N SER A 92 -8.87 -21.92 -8.77
CA SER A 92 -9.85 -21.05 -9.43
C SER A 92 -9.35 -19.61 -9.38
N VAL A 93 -9.63 -18.85 -10.44
CA VAL A 93 -9.42 -17.39 -10.48
C VAL A 93 -10.61 -16.61 -9.89
N ILE A 94 -11.73 -17.30 -9.64
CA ILE A 94 -12.91 -16.75 -8.97
C ILE A 94 -12.86 -17.21 -7.52
N LEU A 95 -12.69 -16.25 -6.61
CA LEU A 95 -12.57 -16.49 -5.17
C LEU A 95 -13.85 -16.04 -4.45
N ILE A 96 -14.04 -16.56 -3.24
CA ILE A 96 -15.09 -16.12 -2.34
C ILE A 96 -14.47 -15.14 -1.35
N ASP A 97 -15.07 -13.96 -1.22
CA ASP A 97 -14.59 -12.93 -0.31
C ASP A 97 -14.66 -13.40 1.16
N PRO A 98 -13.55 -13.31 1.91
CA PRO A 98 -13.58 -13.44 3.36
C PRO A 98 -14.45 -12.37 4.01
N TRP A 99 -15.00 -12.66 5.18
CA TRP A 99 -15.73 -11.64 5.93
C TRP A 99 -14.76 -10.57 6.43
N GLU A 100 -14.96 -9.34 5.98
CA GLU A 100 -14.10 -8.22 6.32
C GLU A 100 -14.70 -7.29 7.38
N GLY A 101 -13.82 -6.62 8.12
CA GLY A 101 -14.19 -5.61 9.10
C GLY A 101 -13.31 -5.65 10.33
N TYR A 102 -13.27 -4.53 11.05
CA TYR A 102 -12.46 -4.41 12.27
C TYR A 102 -12.68 -5.55 13.26
N MET A 103 -13.94 -5.92 13.52
CA MET A 103 -14.24 -7.03 14.43
C MET A 103 -13.71 -8.36 13.91
N ASN A 104 -13.91 -8.67 12.62
CA ASN A 104 -13.44 -9.90 12.00
C ASN A 104 -11.90 -9.99 12.07
N TYR A 105 -11.19 -8.91 11.71
CA TYR A 105 -9.74 -8.88 11.74
C TYR A 105 -9.15 -9.03 13.15
N HIS A 106 -9.80 -8.46 14.18
CA HIS A 106 -9.36 -8.63 15.56
C HIS A 106 -9.67 -10.02 16.12
N VAL A 107 -10.74 -10.66 15.63
CA VAL A 107 -10.99 -12.08 15.89
C VAL A 107 -9.94 -12.94 15.22
N ASP A 108 -9.58 -12.66 13.96
CA ASP A 108 -8.56 -13.43 13.23
C ASP A 108 -7.18 -13.35 13.88
N TRP A 109 -6.78 -12.14 14.26
CA TRP A 109 -5.52 -11.86 14.95
C TRP A 109 -5.44 -12.54 16.32
N ASP A 110 -6.58 -12.67 17.01
CA ASP A 110 -6.74 -13.22 18.36
C ASP A 110 -5.59 -12.88 19.33
N ARG A 111 -5.36 -11.57 19.53
CA ARG A 111 -4.31 -11.07 20.44
C ARG A 111 -2.90 -11.58 20.15
N GLY A 112 -2.63 -11.93 18.89
CA GLY A 112 -1.36 -12.47 18.42
C GLY A 112 -1.27 -13.99 18.42
N ALA A 113 -2.34 -14.71 18.79
CA ALA A 113 -2.38 -16.17 18.68
C ALA A 113 -2.53 -16.63 17.21
N MET A 114 -3.13 -15.81 16.35
CA MET A 114 -3.25 -16.05 14.91
C MET A 114 -4.01 -17.34 14.54
N ASP A 115 -4.97 -17.76 15.37
CA ASP A 115 -5.79 -18.97 15.19
C ASP A 115 -7.30 -18.67 15.05
N GLY A 116 -7.65 -17.40 14.84
CA GLY A 116 -9.03 -16.95 14.72
C GLY A 116 -9.59 -16.92 13.29
N PHE A 117 -8.76 -17.09 12.26
CA PHE A 117 -9.09 -16.83 10.84
C PHE A 117 -10.41 -17.44 10.34
N VAL A 118 -10.65 -18.72 10.67
CA VAL A 118 -11.89 -19.42 10.26
C VAL A 118 -13.12 -18.85 10.97
N LYS A 119 -12.95 -18.36 12.20
CA LYS A 119 -14.02 -17.81 13.02
C LYS A 119 -14.32 -16.35 12.65
N GLY A 120 -13.28 -15.53 12.42
CA GLY A 120 -13.45 -14.12 12.10
C GLY A 120 -13.79 -13.93 10.62
N SER A 121 -12.93 -14.40 9.71
CA SER A 121 -13.07 -14.18 8.26
C SER A 121 -13.69 -15.34 7.48
N GLY A 122 -14.05 -16.44 8.14
CA GLY A 122 -14.69 -17.61 7.52
C GLY A 122 -13.69 -18.60 6.92
N ARG A 123 -14.19 -19.74 6.43
CA ARG A 123 -13.33 -20.83 5.88
C ARG A 123 -12.50 -20.38 4.67
N GLN A 124 -13.04 -19.47 3.87
CA GLN A 124 -12.42 -18.92 2.67
C GLN A 124 -11.17 -18.08 2.97
N SER A 125 -10.97 -17.63 4.21
CA SER A 125 -9.72 -16.97 4.63
C SER A 125 -8.49 -17.87 4.56
N MET A 126 -8.69 -19.19 4.57
CA MET A 126 -7.62 -20.19 4.51
C MET A 126 -7.19 -20.54 3.07
N VAL A 127 -7.75 -19.86 2.06
CA VAL A 127 -7.41 -20.11 0.67
C VAL A 127 -6.06 -19.48 0.33
N TYR A 128 -5.24 -20.17 -0.47
CA TYR A 128 -4.04 -19.60 -1.08
C TYR A 128 -4.02 -19.80 -2.60
N LEU A 129 -3.32 -18.91 -3.27
CA LEU A 129 -3.10 -18.86 -4.69
C LEU A 129 -1.71 -19.40 -5.05
N SER A 130 -1.55 -19.71 -6.33
CA SER A 130 -0.30 -20.09 -6.95
C SER A 130 -0.08 -19.22 -8.19
N TYR A 131 1.08 -19.39 -8.85
CA TYR A 131 1.40 -18.75 -10.11
C TYR A 131 0.32 -18.94 -11.19
N GLU A 132 -0.48 -20.00 -11.13
CA GLU A 132 -1.57 -20.23 -12.10
C GLU A 132 -2.70 -19.19 -11.99
N GLN A 133 -2.94 -18.60 -10.82
CA GLN A 133 -3.98 -17.57 -10.65
C GLN A 133 -3.44 -16.14 -10.76
N VAL A 134 -2.20 -15.90 -10.33
CA VAL A 134 -1.59 -14.57 -10.25
C VAL A 134 -0.19 -14.55 -10.90
N PRO A 135 -0.07 -15.00 -12.17
CA PRO A 135 1.23 -15.22 -12.80
C PRO A 135 2.10 -13.96 -12.85
N LEU A 136 1.50 -12.82 -13.17
CA LEU A 136 2.21 -11.54 -13.28
C LEU A 136 2.83 -11.09 -11.94
N LEU A 137 2.15 -11.36 -10.82
CA LEU A 137 2.65 -10.98 -9.49
C LEU A 137 3.82 -11.87 -9.05
N TRP A 138 3.83 -13.13 -9.49
CA TRP A 138 4.92 -14.07 -9.24
C TRP A 138 6.13 -13.76 -10.13
N ASP A 139 5.89 -13.41 -11.40
CA ASP A 139 6.93 -12.95 -12.33
C ASP A 139 7.66 -11.70 -11.79
N TYR A 140 6.91 -10.71 -11.29
CA TYR A 140 7.53 -9.55 -10.64
C TYR A 140 8.32 -9.90 -9.38
N ALA A 141 7.90 -10.90 -8.61
CA ALA A 141 8.65 -11.35 -7.44
C ALA A 141 9.95 -12.09 -7.80
N GLU A 142 10.00 -12.73 -8.97
CA GLU A 142 11.20 -13.39 -9.49
C GLU A 142 12.22 -12.39 -10.06
N GLU A 143 11.76 -11.33 -10.72
CA GLU A 143 12.63 -10.33 -11.35
C GLU A 143 13.05 -9.18 -10.41
N TYR A 144 12.20 -8.84 -9.43
CA TYR A 144 12.38 -7.67 -8.57
C TYR A 144 12.35 -8.03 -7.08
N VAL A 145 12.32 -7.01 -6.23
CA VAL A 145 12.33 -7.17 -4.78
C VAL A 145 10.91 -7.44 -4.27
N LEU A 146 10.75 -8.55 -3.56
CA LEU A 146 9.56 -8.84 -2.77
C LEU A 146 9.79 -8.47 -1.29
N ALA A 147 8.89 -7.68 -0.71
CA ALA A 147 8.96 -7.31 0.70
C ALA A 147 8.04 -8.21 1.55
N GLU A 148 8.61 -9.23 2.20
CA GLU A 148 7.87 -10.21 3.01
C GLU A 148 7.52 -9.74 4.44
N ASN A 149 7.98 -8.55 4.84
CA ASN A 149 7.75 -7.97 6.17
C ASN A 149 7.15 -6.56 6.07
N PHE A 150 6.11 -6.41 5.24
CA PHE A 150 5.39 -5.16 5.01
C PHE A 150 3.93 -5.32 5.41
N PHE A 151 3.48 -4.52 6.39
CA PHE A 151 2.14 -4.63 6.96
C PHE A 151 1.27 -3.43 6.62
N SER A 152 -0.04 -3.65 6.62
CA SER A 152 -1.00 -2.56 6.55
C SER A 152 -0.84 -1.63 7.78
N PRO A 153 -0.95 -0.31 7.61
CA PRO A 153 -0.79 0.64 8.72
C PRO A 153 -1.86 0.47 9.79
N ASP A 154 -3.06 0.03 9.41
CA ASP A 154 -4.19 -0.21 10.31
C ASP A 154 -4.72 -1.65 10.15
N LEU A 155 -5.08 -2.28 11.27
CA LEU A 155 -5.86 -3.52 11.28
C LEU A 155 -7.35 -3.21 11.05
N ALA A 156 -7.65 -2.70 9.86
CA ALA A 156 -8.96 -2.18 9.46
C ALA A 156 -9.17 -2.35 7.95
N THR A 157 -10.32 -1.89 7.44
CA THR A 157 -10.70 -2.07 6.03
C THR A 157 -9.94 -1.11 5.10
N THR A 158 -10.35 -1.07 3.83
CA THR A 158 -9.72 -0.28 2.76
C THR A 158 -9.58 1.21 3.10
N THR A 159 -10.65 1.89 3.54
CA THR A 159 -10.64 3.36 3.69
C THR A 159 -9.62 3.88 4.70
N PRO A 160 -9.53 3.35 5.94
CA PRO A 160 -8.46 3.71 6.88
C PRO A 160 -7.07 3.55 6.27
N ASN A 161 -6.77 2.36 5.72
CA ASN A 161 -5.45 2.03 5.22
C ASN A 161 -5.02 2.95 4.07
N ARG A 162 -5.92 3.25 3.12
CA ARG A 162 -5.61 4.16 1.99
C ARG A 162 -5.26 5.56 2.47
N ILE A 163 -5.96 6.08 3.48
CA ILE A 163 -5.64 7.41 4.02
C ILE A 163 -4.31 7.36 4.80
N SER A 164 -4.12 6.35 5.64
CA SER A 164 -2.88 6.18 6.43
C SER A 164 -1.64 6.05 5.54
N TYR A 165 -1.73 5.38 4.37
CA TYR A 165 -0.65 5.36 3.38
C TYR A 165 -0.30 6.74 2.81
N LEU A 166 -1.29 7.62 2.66
CA LEU A 166 -1.08 8.98 2.11
C LEU A 166 -0.54 9.95 3.14
N VAL A 167 -1.01 9.86 4.39
CA VAL A 167 -0.68 10.85 5.43
C VAL A 167 0.44 10.41 6.38
N GLY A 168 0.79 9.11 6.40
CA GLY A 168 1.89 8.56 7.19
C GLY A 168 1.58 8.35 8.67
N TYR A 169 0.30 8.37 9.06
CA TYR A 169 -0.15 8.05 10.42
C TYR A 169 -1.58 7.50 10.41
N PRO A 170 -1.95 6.63 11.39
CA PRO A 170 -3.31 6.14 11.55
C PRO A 170 -4.33 7.27 11.70
N VAL A 171 -5.35 7.28 10.85
CA VAL A 171 -6.45 8.26 10.92
C VAL A 171 -7.77 7.59 11.35
N PRO A 172 -8.52 8.15 12.31
CA PRO A 172 -9.89 7.73 12.56
C PRO A 172 -10.74 7.99 11.30
N ALA A 173 -11.06 6.96 10.53
CA ALA A 173 -11.86 7.10 9.33
C ALA A 173 -13.34 6.90 9.67
N PHE A 174 -14.19 7.83 9.28
CA PHE A 174 -15.64 7.75 9.49
C PHE A 174 -16.25 6.61 8.66
N GLY A 175 -17.13 5.82 9.26
CA GLY A 175 -17.95 4.80 8.57
C GLY A 175 -17.37 3.38 8.55
N SER A 176 -16.06 3.21 8.76
CA SER A 176 -15.44 1.92 9.07
C SER A 176 -15.17 1.88 10.57
N SER A 177 -15.88 1.06 11.32
CA SER A 177 -15.65 0.87 12.76
C SER A 177 -14.15 0.69 13.04
N GLY A 178 -13.51 1.62 13.74
CA GLY A 178 -12.18 1.45 14.33
C GLY A 178 -10.98 1.63 13.38
N SER A 179 -10.46 2.85 13.30
CA SER A 179 -9.02 3.07 13.07
C SER A 179 -8.44 3.68 14.35
N GLY A 180 -7.30 3.17 14.81
CA GLY A 180 -6.68 3.62 16.06
C GLY A 180 -5.97 2.53 16.85
N CYS A 181 -5.94 1.29 16.36
CA CYS A 181 -5.18 0.21 17.00
C CYS A 181 -3.82 0.07 16.31
N ILE A 182 -2.78 0.67 16.89
CA ILE A 182 -1.40 0.30 16.56
C ILE A 182 -1.19 -1.09 17.18
N VAL A 183 -1.30 -2.14 16.36
CA VAL A 183 -0.92 -3.49 16.78
C VAL A 183 0.59 -3.54 16.81
N THR A 184 1.17 -3.61 18.01
CA THR A 184 2.61 -3.75 18.16
C THR A 184 2.97 -5.21 17.98
N PHE A 185 3.58 -5.56 16.85
CA PHE A 185 4.21 -6.86 16.67
C PHE A 185 5.49 -6.89 17.54
N LYS A 186 5.56 -7.83 18.49
CA LYS A 186 6.77 -8.11 19.28
C LYS A 186 7.51 -9.29 18.67
#